data_AF-A0A1B8AKE6-F1
#
_entry.id   AF-A0A1B8AKE6-F1
#
_cell.length_a   1.000
_cell.length_b   1.000
_cell.length_c   1.000
_cell.angle_alpha   90.00
_cell.angle_beta   90.00
_cell.angle_gamma   90.00
#
_symmetry.space_group_name_H-M   'P 1'
#
loop_
_entity.id
_entity.type
_entity.pdbx_description
1 polymer ?
#
loop_
_entity_poly.entity_id
_entity_poly.type
_entity_poly.pdbx_seq_one_letter_code
_entity_poly.pdbx_strand_id
1 'polypeptide(L)'
;MNTAPTSRLGQLPSYVRIWVRHGHFGKKKKGLGFPPPEGHGEDIWVFGHRRTDQIIYSFNKTLDGFHDLKQLPFNGKKTKPPKLRKDYWSPFAHIAFPAGQGSIGRSVFQKLRELKHLHEVAWDNEFRYKRPEEFTTADRKRIEEEENKGNSNYRPIRTKEERGIALNAQKPNSIADIATVLSGAGRGNKIVLSEDAEGAEKKLVDVKVSWANDLDKEYAQEWTNNVTHGLFEKPTYVSKPAKPVAEETPQEQEKA
;
A
#
# COMPACT_ATOMS: atom_id res chain seq x y z
N MET A 1 78.86 -6.95 -5.49
CA MET A 1 77.88 -7.53 -6.44
C MET A 1 76.75 -6.53 -6.60
N ASN A 2 76.49 -6.14 -7.84
CA ASN A 2 75.57 -5.09 -8.24
C ASN A 2 74.11 -5.54 -8.15
N THR A 3 73.23 -4.69 -7.60
CA THR A 3 71.82 -4.65 -7.98
C THR A 3 71.39 -3.18 -8.13
N ALA A 4 70.85 -2.87 -9.31
CA ALA A 4 70.51 -1.54 -9.79
C ALA A 4 69.24 -0.95 -9.12
N PRO A 5 69.03 0.38 -9.16
CA PRO A 5 67.80 1.00 -8.71
C PRO A 5 66.65 0.65 -9.66
N THR A 6 65.60 0.00 -9.15
CA THR A 6 64.36 -0.17 -9.90
C THR A 6 63.57 1.14 -9.87
N SER A 7 63.31 1.64 -11.08
CA SER A 7 62.51 2.83 -11.33
C SER A 7 61.07 2.60 -10.88
N ARG A 8 60.52 3.56 -10.12
CA ARG A 8 59.08 3.62 -9.79
C ARG A 8 58.30 4.04 -11.02
N LEU A 9 58.02 3.09 -11.92
CA LEU A 9 57.03 3.26 -12.97
C LEU A 9 55.65 2.88 -12.42
N GLY A 10 54.75 3.87 -12.34
CA GLY A 10 53.31 3.57 -12.36
C GLY A 10 52.48 3.97 -11.14
N GLN A 11 52.82 5.04 -10.41
CA GLN A 11 51.76 5.83 -9.76
C GLN A 11 51.10 6.69 -10.84
N LEU A 12 50.11 6.11 -11.54
CA LEU A 12 49.17 6.94 -12.28
C LEU A 12 48.48 7.87 -11.27
N PRO A 13 48.38 9.18 -11.55
CA PRO A 13 47.72 10.11 -10.64
C PRO A 13 46.28 9.65 -10.44
N SER A 14 45.84 9.56 -9.19
CA SER A 14 44.47 9.20 -8.76
C SER A 14 43.39 10.04 -9.46
N TYR A 15 43.76 11.17 -10.03
CA TYR A 15 42.92 12.06 -10.84
C TYR A 15 42.32 11.40 -12.09
N VAL A 16 43.00 10.44 -12.72
CA VAL A 16 42.45 9.77 -13.94
C VAL A 16 41.26 8.85 -13.60
N ARG A 17 41.19 8.31 -12.37
CA ARG A 17 40.03 7.53 -11.89
C ARG A 17 38.85 8.40 -11.44
N ILE A 18 39.05 9.69 -11.20
CA ILE A 18 37.98 10.61 -10.77
C ILE A 18 37.13 11.05 -11.99
N TRP A 19 37.71 11.06 -13.19
CA TRP A 19 36.99 11.47 -14.40
C TRP A 19 36.07 10.40 -15.00
N VAL A 20 36.33 9.11 -14.76
CA VAL A 20 35.46 8.03 -15.27
C VAL A 20 34.13 7.94 -14.48
N ARG A 21 34.08 8.47 -13.25
CA ARG A 21 32.84 8.46 -12.43
C ARG A 21 31.87 9.60 -12.74
N HIS A 22 32.28 10.61 -13.49
CA HIS A 22 31.42 11.75 -13.85
C HIS A 22 30.60 11.55 -15.14
N GLY A 23 30.86 10.48 -15.90
CA GLY A 23 30.14 10.16 -17.15
C GLY A 23 28.73 9.58 -16.99
N HIS A 24 28.29 9.26 -15.77
CA HIS A 24 26.97 8.64 -15.51
C HIS A 24 25.89 9.62 -15.02
N PHE A 25 26.16 10.93 -14.99
CA PHE A 25 25.16 11.96 -14.69
C PHE A 25 24.54 12.60 -15.94
N GLY A 26 24.68 11.98 -17.11
CA GLY A 26 23.87 12.35 -18.27
C GLY A 26 22.39 12.21 -17.92
N LYS A 27 21.60 13.27 -18.11
CA LYS A 27 20.12 13.17 -18.08
C LYS A 27 19.75 11.96 -18.92
N LYS A 28 19.24 10.88 -18.30
CA LYS A 28 18.67 9.77 -19.06
C LYS A 28 17.70 10.42 -20.04
N LYS A 29 17.95 10.27 -21.35
CA LYS A 29 16.95 10.62 -22.35
C LYS A 29 15.65 9.97 -21.84
N LYS A 30 14.56 10.74 -21.78
CA LYS A 30 13.22 10.17 -21.58
C LYS A 30 12.97 9.28 -22.79
N GLY A 31 13.53 8.07 -22.79
CA GLY A 31 13.10 7.04 -23.69
C GLY A 31 11.61 6.91 -23.43
N LEU A 32 10.82 6.98 -24.49
CA LEU A 32 9.46 6.45 -24.43
C LEU A 32 9.66 4.99 -24.02
N GLY A 33 9.49 4.72 -22.71
CA GLY A 33 9.44 3.36 -22.23
C GLY A 33 8.34 2.62 -22.97
N PHE A 34 8.32 1.29 -22.86
CA PHE A 34 7.23 0.50 -23.41
C PHE A 34 5.89 1.14 -23.01
N PRO A 35 5.04 1.54 -23.98
CA PRO A 35 3.78 2.17 -23.66
C PRO A 35 2.99 1.19 -22.79
N PRO A 36 2.38 1.67 -21.70
CA PRO A 36 1.56 0.79 -20.88
C PRO A 36 0.43 0.20 -21.76
N PRO A 37 -0.05 -1.01 -21.45
CA PRO A 37 -1.25 -1.54 -22.07
C PRO A 37 -2.42 -0.55 -21.96
N GLU A 38 -3.33 -0.59 -22.92
CA GLU A 38 -4.56 0.20 -22.88
C GLU A 38 -5.33 -0.09 -21.58
N GLY A 39 -5.89 0.95 -20.95
CA GLY A 39 -6.58 0.84 -19.66
C GLY A 39 -5.67 0.67 -18.43
N HIS A 40 -4.36 0.46 -18.59
CA HIS A 40 -3.49 0.18 -17.45
C HIS A 40 -3.36 1.39 -16.51
N GLY A 41 -3.83 1.21 -15.27
CA GLY A 41 -3.81 2.22 -14.23
C GLY A 41 -5.08 3.06 -14.17
N GLU A 42 -6.10 2.75 -14.97
CA GLU A 42 -7.44 3.34 -14.81
C GLU A 42 -8.18 2.76 -13.61
N ASP A 43 -7.87 1.52 -13.25
CA ASP A 43 -8.41 0.84 -12.07
C ASP A 43 -7.30 0.53 -11.06
N ILE A 44 -7.56 0.85 -9.80
CA ILE A 44 -6.75 0.40 -8.66
C ILE A 44 -7.63 -0.38 -7.70
N TRP A 45 -7.27 -1.64 -7.47
CA TRP A 45 -7.92 -2.52 -6.51
C TRP A 45 -7.14 -2.57 -5.21
N VAL A 46 -7.85 -2.40 -4.09
CA VAL A 46 -7.28 -2.45 -2.75
C VAL A 46 -7.83 -3.68 -2.04
N PHE A 47 -6.93 -4.61 -1.72
CA PHE A 47 -7.26 -5.87 -1.05
C PHE A 47 -6.89 -5.79 0.43
N GLY A 48 -7.82 -6.23 1.26
CA GLY A 48 -7.64 -6.33 2.70
C GLY A 48 -7.61 -7.78 3.14
N HIS A 49 -6.72 -8.09 4.08
CA HIS A 49 -6.74 -9.38 4.77
C HIS A 49 -7.79 -9.34 5.89
N ARG A 50 -8.82 -10.20 5.80
CA ARG A 50 -10.01 -10.18 6.67
C ARG A 50 -9.75 -10.25 8.19
N ARG A 51 -8.59 -10.76 8.61
CA ARG A 51 -8.26 -10.95 10.05
C ARG A 51 -7.14 -10.08 10.57
N THR A 52 -6.28 -9.58 9.70
CA THR A 52 -5.02 -8.90 10.12
C THR A 52 -4.93 -7.50 9.55
N ASP A 53 -5.93 -7.08 8.78
CA ASP A 53 -6.02 -5.76 8.16
C ASP A 53 -4.78 -5.35 7.35
N GLN A 54 -4.03 -6.35 6.87
CA GLN A 54 -2.95 -6.15 5.90
C GLN A 54 -3.53 -5.72 4.56
N ILE A 55 -2.83 -4.82 3.89
CA ILE A 55 -3.30 -4.19 2.65
C ILE A 55 -2.39 -4.54 1.49
N ILE A 56 -2.97 -4.76 0.31
CA ILE A 56 -2.27 -4.95 -0.94
C ILE A 56 -2.97 -4.09 -2.01
N TYR A 57 -2.18 -3.31 -2.76
CA TYR A 57 -2.68 -2.54 -3.90
C TYR A 57 -2.35 -3.27 -5.20
N SER A 58 -3.29 -3.42 -6.11
CA SER A 58 -3.06 -4.02 -7.43
C SER A 58 -3.78 -3.24 -8.53
N PHE A 59 -3.25 -3.24 -9.74
CA PHE A 59 -4.03 -2.79 -10.92
C PHE A 59 -5.00 -3.87 -11.39
N ASN A 60 -4.77 -5.12 -11.00
CA ASN A 60 -5.59 -6.25 -11.40
C ASN A 60 -6.75 -6.47 -10.43
N LYS A 61 -7.90 -6.88 -10.97
CA LYS A 61 -9.07 -7.30 -10.17
C LYS A 61 -8.82 -8.55 -9.32
N THR A 62 -7.73 -9.28 -9.58
CA THR A 62 -7.32 -10.46 -8.84
C THR A 62 -5.87 -10.34 -8.40
N LEU A 63 -5.56 -10.80 -7.19
CA LEU A 63 -4.19 -10.83 -6.68
C LEU A 63 -3.32 -11.85 -7.41
N ASP A 64 -2.10 -11.45 -7.75
CA ASP A 64 -1.02 -12.33 -8.16
C ASP A 64 -0.22 -12.82 -6.95
N GLY A 65 -0.05 -14.14 -6.84
CA GLY A 65 0.56 -14.76 -5.67
C GLY A 65 1.99 -14.31 -5.40
N PHE A 66 2.80 -14.04 -6.43
CA PHE A 66 4.21 -13.71 -6.26
C PHE A 66 4.45 -12.21 -6.14
N HIS A 67 3.93 -11.41 -7.07
CA HIS A 67 4.18 -9.97 -7.08
C HIS A 67 3.48 -9.26 -5.92
N ASP A 68 2.27 -9.67 -5.56
CA ASP A 68 1.54 -9.01 -4.48
C ASP A 68 2.03 -9.41 -3.08
N LEU A 69 2.57 -10.62 -2.93
CA LEU A 69 3.17 -11.05 -1.66
C LEU A 69 4.43 -10.25 -1.30
N LYS A 70 5.10 -9.65 -2.28
CA LYS A 70 6.26 -8.76 -2.05
C LYS A 70 5.89 -7.44 -1.38
N GLN A 71 4.61 -7.06 -1.40
CA GLN A 71 4.13 -5.85 -0.73
C GLN A 71 4.11 -5.97 0.79
N LEU A 72 4.14 -7.19 1.33
CA LEU A 72 4.08 -7.46 2.75
C LEU A 72 5.50 -7.55 3.34
N PRO A 73 5.90 -6.65 4.26
CA PRO A 73 7.18 -6.73 4.93
C PRO A 73 7.19 -7.86 5.97
N PHE A 74 8.38 -8.15 6.50
CA PHE A 74 8.54 -9.06 7.64
C PHE A 74 8.46 -8.24 8.94
N ASN A 75 7.31 -8.29 9.62
CA ASN A 75 7.09 -7.58 10.88
C ASN A 75 7.28 -8.46 12.12
N GLY A 76 7.76 -9.70 11.94
CA GLY A 76 7.94 -10.68 13.02
C GLY A 76 7.62 -12.12 12.62
N LYS A 77 7.81 -13.06 13.56
CA LYS A 77 7.44 -14.46 13.32
C LYS A 77 5.92 -14.57 13.14
N LYS A 78 5.47 -15.32 12.13
CA LYS A 78 4.05 -15.52 11.77
C LYS A 78 3.27 -14.25 11.37
N THR A 79 3.91 -13.13 11.11
CA THR A 79 3.23 -11.90 10.66
C THR A 79 3.06 -11.82 9.15
N LYS A 80 3.93 -12.47 8.37
CA LYS A 80 3.83 -12.57 6.90
C LYS A 80 3.34 -13.97 6.49
N PRO A 81 2.24 -14.10 5.72
CA PRO A 81 1.78 -15.39 5.24
C PRO A 81 2.76 -15.97 4.19
N PRO A 82 2.89 -17.30 4.09
CA PRO A 82 3.76 -17.92 3.08
C PRO A 82 3.20 -17.82 1.66
N LYS A 83 1.87 -17.70 1.51
CA LYS A 83 1.16 -17.53 0.25
C LYS A 83 -0.14 -16.76 0.45
N LEU A 84 -0.60 -16.06 -0.58
CA LEU A 84 -1.89 -15.36 -0.57
C LEU A 84 -3.02 -16.38 -0.76
N ARG A 85 -3.81 -16.61 0.29
CA ARG A 85 -4.97 -17.52 0.22
C ARG A 85 -6.25 -16.75 -0.12
N LYS A 86 -7.04 -17.27 -1.05
CA LYS A 86 -8.22 -16.60 -1.61
C LYS A 86 -9.33 -16.30 -0.60
N ASP A 87 -9.39 -17.06 0.49
CA ASP A 87 -10.39 -16.93 1.55
C ASP A 87 -10.11 -15.76 2.51
N TYR A 88 -8.84 -15.43 2.71
CA TYR A 88 -8.45 -14.34 3.60
C TYR A 88 -8.37 -12.98 2.91
N TRP A 89 -8.13 -12.96 1.61
CA TRP A 89 -7.94 -11.73 0.84
C TRP A 89 -9.18 -11.41 0.03
N SER A 90 -9.76 -10.24 0.27
CA SER A 90 -10.88 -9.73 -0.52
C SER A 90 -10.66 -8.26 -0.86
N PRO A 91 -11.05 -7.82 -2.07
CA PRO A 91 -11.06 -6.39 -2.38
C PRO A 91 -12.08 -5.70 -1.47
N PHE A 92 -11.67 -4.60 -0.84
CA PHE A 92 -12.55 -3.75 -0.02
C PHE A 92 -12.72 -2.34 -0.59
N ALA A 93 -11.82 -1.91 -1.48
CA ALA A 93 -11.96 -0.66 -2.22
C ALA A 93 -11.52 -0.84 -3.68
N HIS A 94 -12.18 -0.12 -4.58
CA HIS A 94 -11.84 0.00 -5.99
C HIS A 94 -11.86 1.47 -6.36
N ILE A 95 -10.74 1.97 -6.85
CA ILE A 95 -10.55 3.36 -7.26
C ILE A 95 -10.53 3.36 -8.79
N ALA A 96 -11.54 3.97 -9.40
CA ALA A 96 -11.71 4.06 -10.84
C ALA A 96 -11.48 5.50 -11.31
N PHE A 97 -10.55 5.65 -12.25
CA PHE A 97 -10.26 6.89 -12.96
C PHE A 97 -11.02 6.94 -14.29
N PRO A 98 -11.27 8.13 -14.85
CA PRO A 98 -11.88 8.25 -16.17
C PRO A 98 -11.04 7.58 -17.27
N ALA A 99 -11.70 7.08 -18.31
CA ALA A 99 -11.05 6.42 -19.43
C ALA A 99 -9.96 7.31 -20.06
N GLY A 100 -8.82 6.73 -20.40
CA GLY A 100 -7.64 7.43 -20.91
C GLY A 100 -6.75 8.07 -19.84
N GLN A 101 -7.16 8.08 -18.57
CA GLN A 101 -6.40 8.72 -17.48
C GLN A 101 -5.50 7.76 -16.68
N GLY A 102 -5.16 6.59 -17.21
CA GLY A 102 -4.30 5.62 -16.52
C GLY A 102 -2.89 6.11 -16.16
N SER A 103 -2.42 7.23 -16.74
CA SER A 103 -1.18 7.89 -16.29
C SER A 103 -1.29 8.52 -14.90
N ILE A 104 -2.48 8.98 -14.53
CA ILE A 104 -2.81 9.59 -13.24
C ILE A 104 -2.95 8.49 -12.21
N GLY A 105 -3.72 7.44 -12.49
CA GLY A 105 -3.87 6.33 -11.56
C GLY A 105 -2.55 5.60 -11.27
N ARG A 106 -1.61 5.49 -12.23
CA ARG A 106 -0.24 5.02 -11.93
C ARG A 106 0.52 5.92 -10.95
N SER A 107 0.33 7.24 -11.05
CA SER A 107 0.91 8.20 -10.10
C SER A 107 0.31 8.00 -8.72
N VAL A 108 -1.03 7.89 -8.63
CA VAL A 108 -1.74 7.65 -7.37
C VAL A 108 -1.30 6.33 -6.75
N PHE A 109 -1.25 5.24 -7.53
CA PHE A 109 -0.79 3.93 -7.09
C PHE A 109 0.62 3.99 -6.50
N GLN A 110 1.54 4.70 -7.15
CA GLN A 110 2.88 4.90 -6.65
C GLN A 110 2.86 5.59 -5.27
N LYS A 111 2.07 6.66 -5.10
CA LYS A 111 1.96 7.38 -3.82
C LYS A 111 1.36 6.54 -2.71
N LEU A 112 0.31 5.79 -2.98
CA LEU A 112 -0.29 4.86 -2.03
C LEU A 112 0.72 3.78 -1.57
N ARG A 113 1.55 3.28 -2.49
CA ARG A 113 2.60 2.32 -2.18
C ARG A 113 3.75 2.92 -1.38
N GLU A 114 4.12 4.16 -1.67
CA GLU A 114 5.12 4.93 -0.92
C GLU A 114 4.63 5.17 0.52
N LEU A 115 3.40 5.66 0.71
CA LEU A 115 2.82 5.92 2.03
C LEU A 115 2.68 4.64 2.86
N LYS A 116 2.13 3.57 2.27
CA LYS A 116 2.05 2.27 2.95
C LYS A 116 3.43 1.81 3.45
N HIS A 117 4.47 1.96 2.62
CA HIS A 117 5.83 1.58 3.03
C HIS A 117 6.33 2.43 4.20
N LEU A 118 6.05 3.74 4.19
CA LEU A 118 6.39 4.65 5.29
C LEU A 118 5.66 4.28 6.57
N HIS A 119 4.36 3.96 6.52
CA HIS A 119 3.60 3.51 7.69
C HIS A 119 4.16 2.23 8.33
N GLU A 120 4.77 1.36 7.53
CA GLU A 120 5.35 0.10 8.01
C GLU A 120 6.79 0.25 8.54
N VAL A 121 7.56 1.23 8.03
CA VAL A 121 9.01 1.35 8.31
C VAL A 121 9.37 2.57 9.17
N ALA A 122 8.70 3.70 8.98
CA ALA A 122 9.03 5.00 9.55
C ALA A 122 7.99 5.47 10.57
N TRP A 123 7.69 4.61 11.56
CA TRP A 123 6.78 4.91 12.66
C TRP A 123 7.52 5.54 13.86
N ASP A 124 6.78 6.29 14.67
CA ASP A 124 7.29 7.07 15.79
C ASP A 124 7.52 6.26 17.07
N ASN A 125 8.18 6.85 18.06
CA ASN A 125 8.39 6.16 19.32
C ASN A 125 7.08 5.85 20.07
N GLU A 126 6.01 6.60 19.79
CA GLU A 126 4.69 6.41 20.39
C GLU A 126 4.09 5.06 20.01
N PHE A 127 4.34 4.58 18.79
CA PHE A 127 3.91 3.25 18.36
C PHE A 127 4.45 2.10 19.22
N ARG A 128 5.46 2.33 20.07
CA ARG A 128 5.90 1.33 21.06
C ARG A 128 4.91 1.13 22.20
N TYR A 129 4.06 2.11 22.51
CA TYR A 129 3.12 2.07 23.63
C TYR A 129 1.73 1.63 23.17
N LYS A 130 1.03 0.86 24.01
CA LYS A 130 -0.35 0.45 23.73
C LYS A 130 -1.27 1.67 23.72
N ARG A 131 -2.26 1.64 22.83
CA ARG A 131 -3.36 2.62 22.86
C ARG A 131 -4.33 2.27 23.99
N PRO A 132 -5.10 3.23 24.52
CA PRO A 132 -6.12 2.95 25.55
C PRO A 132 -7.09 1.83 25.17
N GLU A 133 -7.46 1.77 23.89
CA GLU A 133 -8.34 0.73 23.30
C GLU A 133 -7.75 -0.69 23.40
N GLU A 134 -6.43 -0.81 23.51
CA GLU A 134 -5.70 -2.09 23.55
C GLU A 134 -5.36 -2.54 24.97
N PHE A 135 -5.74 -1.77 26.00
CA PHE A 135 -5.37 -2.06 27.38
C PHE A 135 -6.08 -3.31 27.89
N THR A 136 -5.26 -4.30 28.26
CA THR A 136 -5.76 -5.50 28.94
C THR A 136 -6.17 -5.17 30.38
N THR A 137 -6.85 -6.10 31.05
CA THR A 137 -7.16 -5.96 32.48
C THR A 137 -5.89 -5.87 33.33
N ALA A 138 -4.85 -6.62 32.97
CA ALA A 138 -3.55 -6.57 33.63
C ALA A 138 -2.82 -5.23 33.40
N ASP A 139 -2.93 -4.66 32.20
CA ASP A 139 -2.36 -3.35 31.89
C ASP A 139 -3.02 -2.25 32.72
N ARG A 140 -4.35 -2.27 32.83
CA ARG A 140 -5.11 -1.33 33.67
C ARG A 140 -4.71 -1.40 35.15
N LYS A 141 -4.62 -2.61 35.70
CA LYS A 141 -4.15 -2.82 37.07
C LYS A 141 -2.74 -2.25 37.29
N ARG A 142 -1.83 -2.45 36.33
CA ARG A 142 -0.47 -1.89 36.42
C ARG A 142 -0.46 -0.37 36.35
N ILE A 143 -1.33 0.24 35.54
CA ILE A 143 -1.47 1.70 35.49
C ILE A 143 -1.89 2.23 36.86
N GLU A 144 -2.92 1.64 37.47
CA GLU A 144 -3.38 2.01 38.83
C GLU A 144 -2.28 1.81 39.89
N GLU A 145 -1.52 0.71 39.81
CA GLU A 145 -0.39 0.46 40.72
C GLU A 145 0.72 1.52 40.57
N GLU A 146 1.03 1.95 39.35
CA GLU A 146 2.04 2.98 39.07
C GLU A 146 1.55 4.38 39.45
N GLU A 147 0.27 4.68 39.24
CA GLU A 147 -0.37 5.91 39.72
C GLU A 147 -0.30 6.00 41.24
N ASN A 148 -0.60 4.91 41.97
CA ASN A 148 -0.48 4.85 43.42
C ASN A 148 0.98 5.01 43.93
N LYS A 149 1.97 4.67 43.10
CA LYS A 149 3.40 4.93 43.38
C LYS A 149 3.86 6.34 43.00
N GLY A 150 2.95 7.17 42.46
CA GLY A 150 3.25 8.54 42.03
C GLY A 150 3.74 8.69 40.58
N ASN A 151 3.68 7.63 39.77
CA ASN A 151 4.04 7.64 38.35
C ASN A 151 2.79 7.71 37.44
N SER A 152 2.15 8.87 37.41
CA SER A 152 0.91 9.08 36.64
C SER A 152 1.08 9.01 35.11
N ASN A 153 2.32 9.01 34.60
CA ASN A 153 2.61 9.00 33.16
C ASN A 153 2.96 7.60 32.62
N TYR A 154 2.77 6.55 33.41
CA TYR A 154 3.08 5.19 32.99
C TYR A 154 2.21 4.75 31.80
N ARG A 155 2.87 4.27 30.73
CA ARG A 155 2.19 3.72 29.55
C ARG A 155 2.65 2.28 29.30
N PRO A 156 1.72 1.31 29.21
CA PRO A 156 2.06 -0.07 28.84
C PRO A 156 2.76 -0.15 27.49
N ILE A 157 3.86 -0.89 27.41
CA ILE A 157 4.66 -1.08 26.19
C ILE A 157 4.19 -2.32 25.43
N ARG A 158 4.06 -2.22 24.10
CA ARG A 158 3.81 -3.36 23.21
C ARG A 158 5.01 -4.30 23.16
N THR A 159 4.74 -5.58 23.33
CA THR A 159 5.71 -6.64 23.01
C THR A 159 6.08 -6.63 21.53
N LYS A 160 7.16 -7.32 21.15
CA LYS A 160 7.57 -7.43 19.73
C LYS A 160 6.49 -8.07 18.87
N GLU A 161 5.75 -9.02 19.42
CA GLU A 161 4.65 -9.71 18.73
C GLU A 161 3.44 -8.80 18.55
N GLU A 162 2.95 -8.18 19.63
CA GLU A 162 1.85 -7.19 19.58
C GLU A 162 2.17 -6.05 18.60
N ARG A 163 3.42 -5.57 18.60
CA ARG A 163 3.86 -4.54 17.66
C ARG A 163 3.84 -5.02 16.21
N GLY A 164 4.28 -6.25 15.95
CA GLY A 164 4.22 -6.84 14.61
C GLY A 164 2.80 -7.02 14.10
N ILE A 165 1.86 -7.35 14.99
CA ILE A 165 0.42 -7.42 14.69
C ILE A 165 -0.14 -6.01 14.43
N ALA A 166 0.16 -5.04 15.27
CA ALA A 166 -0.27 -3.66 15.08
C ALA A 166 0.26 -3.05 13.77
N LEU A 167 1.52 -3.31 13.40
CA LEU A 167 2.10 -2.85 12.12
C LEU A 167 1.45 -3.49 10.90
N ASN A 168 0.85 -4.68 11.03
CA ASN A 168 0.13 -5.30 9.95
C ASN A 168 -1.24 -4.67 9.70
N ALA A 169 -1.86 -4.10 10.73
CA ALA A 169 -3.20 -3.55 10.68
C ALA A 169 -3.21 -2.16 10.00
N GLN A 170 -3.07 -2.17 8.68
CA GLN A 170 -2.88 -0.99 7.84
C GLN A 170 -4.17 -0.52 7.16
N LYS A 171 -5.32 -1.17 7.39
CA LYS A 171 -6.60 -0.80 6.78
C LYS A 171 -6.99 0.67 7.05
N PRO A 172 -7.00 1.17 8.30
CA PRO A 172 -7.34 2.57 8.57
C PRO A 172 -6.38 3.54 7.88
N ASN A 173 -5.07 3.28 8.00
CA ASN A 173 -4.02 4.10 7.37
C ASN A 173 -4.18 4.14 5.85
N SER A 174 -4.44 3.00 5.22
CA SER A 174 -4.66 2.90 3.77
C SER A 174 -5.83 3.75 3.31
N ILE A 175 -6.93 3.81 4.07
CA ILE A 175 -8.09 4.62 3.71
C ILE A 175 -7.79 6.11 3.86
N ALA A 176 -7.12 6.50 4.95
CA ALA A 176 -6.64 7.86 5.14
C ALA A 176 -5.63 8.28 4.04
N ASP A 177 -4.75 7.36 3.61
CA ASP A 177 -3.82 7.57 2.51
C ASP A 177 -4.56 7.76 1.18
N ILE A 178 -5.62 6.99 0.93
CA ILE A 178 -6.46 7.16 -0.27
C ILE A 178 -7.06 8.57 -0.29
N ALA A 179 -7.68 9.03 0.80
CA ALA A 179 -8.21 10.39 0.88
C ALA A 179 -7.12 11.44 0.66
N THR A 180 -5.96 11.27 1.31
CA THR A 180 -4.82 12.19 1.22
C THR A 180 -4.22 12.25 -0.19
N VAL A 181 -4.07 11.12 -0.88
CA VAL A 181 -3.53 11.10 -2.24
C VAL A 181 -4.56 11.64 -3.24
N LEU A 182 -5.84 11.34 -3.04
CA LEU A 182 -6.90 11.83 -3.93
C LEU A 182 -7.21 13.33 -3.76
N SER A 183 -6.80 13.94 -2.65
CA SER A 183 -6.83 15.40 -2.45
C SER A 183 -5.68 16.14 -3.14
N GLY A 184 -4.79 15.42 -3.83
CA GLY A 184 -3.65 16.00 -4.52
C GLY A 184 -2.42 16.22 -3.62
N ALA A 185 -2.36 15.59 -2.44
CA ALA A 185 -1.14 15.62 -1.63
C ALA A 185 -0.04 14.74 -2.25
N GLY A 186 1.21 15.05 -1.89
CA GLY A 186 2.40 14.34 -2.36
C GLY A 186 3.05 14.99 -3.59
N ARG A 187 4.37 15.23 -3.51
CA ARG A 187 5.11 15.90 -4.58
C ARG A 187 5.01 15.12 -5.90
N GLY A 188 4.61 15.83 -6.96
CA GLY A 188 4.47 15.28 -8.31
C GLY A 188 3.24 14.39 -8.50
N ASN A 189 2.22 14.52 -7.65
CA ASN A 189 0.96 13.83 -7.82
C ASN A 189 0.19 14.39 -9.02
N LYS A 190 -0.05 13.53 -10.02
CA LYS A 190 -0.67 13.91 -11.30
C LYS A 190 -2.19 14.07 -11.25
N ILE A 191 -2.82 13.88 -10.09
CA ILE A 191 -4.25 14.12 -9.95
C ILE A 191 -4.60 15.61 -9.99
N VAL A 192 -3.61 16.47 -9.73
CA VAL A 192 -3.71 17.92 -9.86
C VAL A 192 -3.47 18.30 -11.33
N LEU A 193 -4.49 18.85 -11.99
CA LEU A 193 -4.44 19.22 -13.41
C LEU A 193 -3.84 20.61 -13.63
N SER A 194 -4.17 21.55 -12.74
CA SER A 194 -3.57 22.88 -12.67
C SER A 194 -3.37 23.27 -11.21
N GLU A 195 -2.19 23.82 -10.93
CA GLU A 195 -1.97 24.62 -9.73
C GLU A 195 -2.16 26.07 -10.18
N ASP A 196 -3.39 26.57 -10.07
CA ASP A 196 -3.61 28.01 -10.24
C ASP A 196 -2.94 28.73 -9.05
N ALA A 197 -2.35 29.90 -9.31
CA ALA A 197 -1.42 30.59 -8.42
C ALA A 197 -1.91 30.73 -6.96
N GLU A 198 -0.96 30.95 -6.05
CA GLU A 198 -1.10 31.09 -4.59
C GLU A 198 -2.50 31.54 -4.13
N GLY A 199 -3.33 30.58 -3.72
CA GLY A 199 -4.66 30.81 -3.13
C GLY A 199 -5.86 30.26 -3.93
N ALA A 200 -5.67 29.81 -5.17
CA ALA A 200 -6.76 29.19 -5.94
C ALA A 200 -6.99 27.71 -5.60
N GLU A 201 -8.24 27.26 -5.68
CA GLU A 201 -8.61 25.86 -5.47
C GLU A 201 -7.96 24.96 -6.54
N LYS A 202 -7.30 23.88 -6.11
CA LYS A 202 -6.66 22.92 -7.01
C LYS A 202 -7.71 22.28 -7.90
N LYS A 203 -7.51 22.33 -9.22
CA LYS A 203 -8.35 21.57 -10.15
C LYS A 203 -7.92 20.11 -10.14
N LEU A 204 -8.74 19.28 -9.48
CA LEU A 204 -8.51 17.84 -9.35
C LEU A 204 -9.30 17.07 -10.41
N VAL A 205 -8.82 15.87 -10.73
CA VAL A 205 -9.56 14.89 -11.53
C VAL A 205 -10.67 14.25 -10.70
N ASP A 206 -11.83 14.05 -11.32
CA ASP A 206 -12.93 13.29 -10.74
C ASP A 206 -12.60 11.80 -10.65
N VAL A 207 -12.78 11.21 -9.47
CA VAL A 207 -12.43 9.82 -9.18
C VAL A 207 -13.60 9.14 -8.49
N LYS A 208 -13.93 7.91 -8.91
CA LYS A 208 -14.94 7.10 -8.25
C LYS A 208 -14.26 6.08 -7.33
N VAL A 209 -14.60 6.09 -6.04
CA VAL A 209 -14.15 5.10 -5.06
C VAL A 209 -15.34 4.24 -4.65
N SER A 210 -15.30 2.96 -5.05
CA SER A 210 -16.32 1.98 -4.67
C SER A 210 -15.83 1.13 -3.50
N TRP A 211 -16.68 0.93 -2.49
CA TRP A 211 -16.35 0.24 -1.25
C TRP A 211 -17.08 -1.10 -1.12
N ALA A 212 -16.49 -2.05 -0.39
CA ALA A 212 -17.18 -3.27 0.03
C ALA A 212 -18.07 -3.02 1.27
N ASN A 213 -17.67 -2.10 2.14
CA ASN A 213 -18.43 -1.66 3.31
C ASN A 213 -18.46 -0.13 3.33
N ASP A 214 -19.64 0.46 3.42
CA ASP A 214 -19.82 1.91 3.38
C ASP A 214 -19.16 2.62 4.59
N LEU A 215 -19.11 1.95 5.75
CA LEU A 215 -18.46 2.49 6.96
C LEU A 215 -16.95 2.65 6.80
N ASP A 216 -16.33 1.96 5.85
CA ASP A 216 -14.89 2.07 5.66
C ASP A 216 -14.49 3.49 5.23
N LYS A 217 -15.36 4.27 4.58
CA LYS A 217 -15.03 5.65 4.18
C LYS A 217 -14.79 6.59 5.38
N GLU A 218 -15.30 6.25 6.56
CA GLU A 218 -15.24 7.07 7.78
C GLU A 218 -13.86 7.01 8.47
N TYR A 219 -12.97 6.11 8.05
CA TYR A 219 -11.58 6.11 8.55
C TYR A 219 -10.79 7.35 8.10
N ALA A 220 -11.22 8.01 7.02
CA ALA A 220 -10.71 9.32 6.64
C ALA A 220 -11.60 10.40 7.24
N GLN A 221 -10.98 11.41 7.86
CA GLN A 221 -11.71 12.52 8.52
C GLN A 221 -12.51 13.34 7.51
N GLU A 222 -11.93 13.60 6.34
CA GLU A 222 -12.52 14.44 5.30
C GLU A 222 -12.17 13.88 3.91
N TRP A 223 -13.07 14.13 2.95
CA TRP A 223 -12.91 13.76 1.54
C TRP A 223 -13.05 15.00 0.67
N THR A 224 -12.26 15.07 -0.39
CA THR A 224 -12.34 16.17 -1.37
C THR A 224 -13.50 15.98 -2.33
N ASN A 225 -14.05 17.10 -2.83
CA ASN A 225 -15.26 17.13 -3.66
C ASN A 225 -15.13 16.39 -5.01
N ASN A 226 -13.91 16.13 -5.48
CA ASN A 226 -13.66 15.35 -6.70
C ASN A 226 -13.86 13.83 -6.52
N VAL A 227 -14.01 13.36 -5.28
CA VAL A 227 -14.19 11.93 -4.99
C VAL A 227 -15.67 11.60 -4.86
N THR A 228 -16.16 10.74 -5.75
CA THR A 228 -17.51 10.17 -5.66
C THR A 228 -17.45 8.77 -5.06
N HIS A 229 -18.26 8.53 -4.01
CA HIS A 229 -18.32 7.23 -3.35
C HIS A 229 -19.41 6.33 -3.94
N GLY A 230 -19.15 5.03 -4.01
CA GLY A 230 -20.13 4.01 -4.35
C GLY A 230 -19.95 2.73 -3.53
N LEU A 231 -20.90 1.81 -3.64
CA LEU A 231 -20.79 0.46 -3.07
C LEU A 231 -20.54 -0.55 -4.18
N PHE A 232 -19.87 -1.66 -3.87
CA PHE A 232 -19.77 -2.79 -4.80
C PHE A 232 -21.15 -3.38 -5.09
N GLU A 233 -21.47 -3.55 -6.37
CA GLU A 233 -22.73 -4.16 -6.83
C GLU A 233 -22.91 -5.59 -6.31
N LYS A 234 -21.80 -6.32 -6.16
CA LYS A 234 -21.78 -7.67 -5.57
C LYS A 234 -20.86 -7.65 -4.36
N PRO A 235 -21.35 -8.03 -3.16
CA PRO A 235 -20.46 -8.16 -2.02
C PRO A 235 -19.37 -9.19 -2.35
N THR A 236 -18.13 -8.73 -2.33
CA THR A 236 -16.93 -9.50 -2.70
C THR A 236 -16.64 -10.66 -1.75
N TYR A 237 -17.40 -10.75 -0.65
CA TYR A 237 -17.33 -11.84 0.32
C TYR A 237 -17.92 -13.15 -0.18
N VAL A 238 -18.74 -13.13 -1.24
CA VAL A 238 -19.37 -14.33 -1.78
C VAL A 238 -18.32 -15.13 -2.56
N SER A 239 -17.78 -16.16 -1.92
CA SER A 239 -17.14 -17.29 -2.61
C SER A 239 -18.03 -17.68 -3.79
N LYS A 240 -17.45 -17.80 -4.99
CA LYS A 240 -18.14 -18.11 -6.26
C LYS A 240 -19.51 -18.77 -6.03
N PRO A 241 -20.62 -18.26 -6.62
CA PRO A 241 -21.85 -19.03 -6.61
C PRO A 241 -21.52 -20.43 -7.13
N ALA A 242 -21.97 -21.45 -6.40
CA ALA A 242 -21.83 -22.84 -6.83
C ALA A 242 -22.27 -22.89 -8.29
N LYS A 243 -21.43 -23.44 -9.17
CA LYS A 243 -21.85 -23.68 -10.55
C LYS A 243 -23.19 -24.42 -10.48
N PRO A 244 -24.24 -23.97 -11.20
CA PRO A 244 -25.46 -24.75 -11.26
C PRO A 244 -25.07 -26.16 -11.71
N VAL A 245 -25.39 -27.15 -10.89
CA VAL A 245 -25.29 -28.56 -11.26
C VAL A 245 -26.16 -28.67 -12.50
N ALA A 246 -25.56 -29.02 -13.63
CA ALA A 246 -26.31 -29.29 -14.84
C ALA A 246 -27.31 -30.41 -14.50
N GLU A 247 -28.60 -30.10 -14.58
CA GLU A 247 -29.66 -31.09 -14.60
C GLU A 247 -29.40 -31.99 -15.81
N GLU A 248 -28.87 -33.19 -15.56
CA GLU A 248 -28.84 -34.25 -16.56
C GLU A 248 -30.29 -34.65 -16.84
N THR A 249 -30.83 -34.16 -17.94
CA THR A 249 -32.14 -34.57 -18.45
C THR A 249 -32.09 -36.09 -18.73
N PRO A 250 -32.99 -36.91 -18.15
CA PRO A 250 -33.05 -38.33 -18.48
C PRO A 250 -33.40 -38.48 -19.96
N GLN A 251 -32.55 -39.19 -20.71
CA GLN A 251 -32.87 -39.60 -22.08
C GLN A 251 -34.09 -40.51 -22.04
N GLU A 252 -35.16 -40.03 -22.66
CA GLU A 252 -36.39 -40.77 -22.92
C GLU A 252 -36.05 -42.00 -23.78
N GLN A 253 -36.21 -43.19 -23.21
CA GLN A 253 -36.09 -44.45 -23.92
C GLN A 253 -37.26 -44.57 -24.89
N GLU A 254 -37.00 -44.29 -26.17
CA GLU A 254 -37.95 -44.55 -27.24
C GLU A 254 -38.07 -46.08 -27.44
N LYS A 255 -39.26 -46.59 -27.13
CA LYS A 255 -39.70 -47.95 -27.50
C LYS A 255 -39.93 -48.01 -29.01
N ALA A 256 -39.23 -48.92 -29.69
CA ALA A 256 -39.72 -49.64 -30.86
C ALA A 256 -39.00 -51.00 -30.95
#